data_AF-A0A398CP01-F1
#
_entry.id   AF-A0A398CP01-F1
#
_cell.length_a   1.000
_cell.length_b   1.000
_cell.length_c   1.000
_cell.angle_alpha   90.00
_cell.angle_beta   90.00
_cell.angle_gamma   90.00
#
_symmetry.space_group_name_H-M   'P 1'
#
loop_
_entity.id
_entity.type
_entity.pdbx_description
1 polymer ?
#
loop_
_entity_poly.entity_id
_entity_poly.type
_entity_poly.pdbx_seq_one_letter_code
_entity_poly.pdbx_strand_id
1 'polypeptide(L)'
;MFTAGTKVQTDEGEKNIEDIEVGDMVLSKDEETREVAYKEVTATMNHETDEIYSIHVGDQVIESTFNHPFYVEDKGWTFVKDLKVGDLLVQSDGNTLEITSIELLHKHVTVYNMTVDEFHTYFVSDLGIWVHNTNCPFGKYEDAPYHGTTNNSVKIKAPIDGQDALNKSLSIGPNTDRRIAVSNGEFVVLDKTSDGLYHGHVRSWSELTPTMQAILRKEGLVDKKGRIK
;
A
#
# COMPACT_ATOMS: atom_id res chain seq x y z
N MET A 1 6.02 5.94 3.67
CA MET A 1 5.91 7.42 3.59
C MET A 1 7.32 7.95 3.55
N PHE A 2 7.56 9.07 2.87
CA PHE A 2 8.89 9.61 2.62
C PHE A 2 9.10 10.94 3.33
N THR A 3 10.35 11.29 3.63
CA THR A 3 10.66 12.61 4.17
C THR A 3 10.54 13.70 3.12
N ALA A 4 10.40 14.95 3.59
CA ALA A 4 10.46 16.14 2.75
C ALA A 4 11.69 16.15 1.81
N GLY A 5 11.53 16.71 0.62
CA GLY A 5 12.54 16.81 -0.42
C GLY A 5 12.65 15.56 -1.31
N THR A 6 11.96 14.47 -0.98
CA THR A 6 11.89 13.28 -1.86
C THR A 6 11.20 13.67 -3.16
N LYS A 7 11.86 13.48 -4.30
CA LYS A 7 11.29 13.80 -5.62
C LYS A 7 10.24 12.79 -6.04
N VAL A 8 9.24 13.27 -6.78
CA VAL A 8 8.18 12.51 -7.42
C VAL A 8 8.09 12.98 -8.86
N GLN A 9 8.07 12.03 -9.81
CA GLN A 9 7.93 12.36 -11.23
C GLN A 9 6.48 12.71 -11.57
N THR A 10 6.26 13.92 -12.08
CA THR A 10 4.96 14.43 -12.55
C THR A 10 5.00 14.71 -14.05
N ASP A 11 3.85 15.01 -14.65
CA ASP A 11 3.75 15.42 -16.06
C ASP A 11 4.29 16.85 -16.30
N GLU A 12 4.47 17.64 -15.24
CA GLU A 12 5.08 18.97 -15.26
C GLU A 12 6.56 18.97 -14.83
N GLY A 13 7.14 17.79 -14.56
CA GLY A 13 8.52 17.61 -14.10
C GLY A 13 8.61 17.04 -12.69
N GLU A 14 9.76 17.17 -12.03
CA GLU A 14 9.94 16.64 -10.68
C GLU A 14 9.40 17.61 -9.63
N LYS A 15 8.60 17.10 -8.70
CA LYS A 15 8.06 17.85 -7.57
C LYS A 15 8.49 17.20 -6.26
N ASN A 16 8.70 17.98 -5.21
CA ASN A 16 8.95 17.38 -3.89
C ASN A 16 7.64 16.76 -3.38
N ILE A 17 7.74 15.66 -2.63
CA ILE A 17 6.58 14.94 -2.14
C ILE A 17 5.67 15.77 -1.23
N GLU A 18 6.24 16.72 -0.47
CA GLU A 18 5.49 17.65 0.39
C GLU A 18 4.73 18.72 -0.39
N ASP A 19 5.12 18.96 -1.65
CA ASP A 19 4.49 19.95 -2.53
C ASP A 19 3.41 19.31 -3.43
N ILE A 20 3.30 17.97 -3.47
CA ILE A 20 2.28 17.26 -4.26
C ILE A 20 0.88 17.62 -3.77
N GLU A 21 -0.03 17.91 -4.70
CA GLU A 21 -1.42 18.30 -4.44
C GLU A 21 -2.40 17.32 -5.09
N VAL A 22 -3.64 17.31 -4.60
CA VAL A 22 -4.73 16.56 -5.24
C VAL A 22 -5.00 17.16 -6.63
N GLY A 23 -5.05 16.31 -7.65
CA GLY A 23 -5.16 16.70 -9.05
C GLY A 23 -3.82 16.70 -9.80
N ASP A 24 -2.67 16.64 -9.11
CA ASP A 24 -1.38 16.46 -9.77
C ASP A 24 -1.35 15.10 -10.49
N MET A 25 -0.70 15.04 -11.65
CA MET A 25 -0.56 13.83 -12.45
C MET A 25 0.83 13.24 -12.24
N VAL A 26 0.93 12.10 -11.57
CA VAL A 26 2.21 11.45 -11.26
C VAL A 26 2.47 10.26 -12.15
N LEU A 27 3.73 10.04 -12.51
CA LEU A 27 4.12 8.85 -13.28
C LEU A 27 3.84 7.62 -12.42
N SER A 28 3.09 6.69 -12.97
CA SER A 28 2.64 5.48 -12.28
C SER A 28 2.76 4.28 -13.21
N LYS A 29 2.79 3.08 -12.62
CA LYS A 29 2.88 1.83 -13.37
C LYS A 29 1.91 0.80 -12.83
N ASP A 30 1.12 0.23 -13.73
CA ASP A 30 0.18 -0.82 -13.42
C ASP A 30 0.93 -2.13 -13.10
N GLU A 31 0.52 -2.82 -12.05
CA GLU A 31 1.21 -4.01 -11.58
C GLU A 31 0.99 -5.23 -12.48
N GLU A 32 -0.21 -5.34 -13.06
CA GLU A 32 -0.64 -6.51 -13.81
C GLU A 32 -0.22 -6.40 -15.28
N THR A 33 -0.60 -5.29 -15.92
CA THR A 33 -0.37 -5.01 -17.33
C THR A 33 1.02 -4.44 -17.60
N ARG A 34 1.71 -3.91 -16.58
CA ARG A 34 2.99 -3.19 -16.68
C ARG A 34 2.92 -1.90 -17.50
N GLU A 35 1.71 -1.41 -17.78
CA GLU A 35 1.49 -0.11 -18.41
C GLU A 35 2.07 1.01 -17.54
N VAL A 36 2.77 1.95 -18.17
CA VAL A 36 3.26 3.17 -17.52
C VAL A 36 2.44 4.35 -18.03
N ALA A 37 1.79 5.06 -17.12
CA ALA A 37 0.96 6.21 -17.45
C ALA A 37 0.96 7.23 -16.31
N TYR A 38 0.64 8.48 -16.64
CA TYR A 38 0.38 9.49 -15.63
C TYR A 38 -1.01 9.26 -15.04
N LYS A 39 -1.09 9.27 -13.71
CA LYS A 39 -2.33 9.05 -12.96
C LYS A 39 -2.55 10.16 -11.93
N GLU A 40 -3.82 10.49 -11.70
CA GLU A 40 -4.21 11.58 -10.81
C GLU A 40 -3.93 11.22 -9.35
N VAL A 41 -3.40 12.18 -8.59
CA VAL A 41 -3.34 12.12 -7.14
C VAL A 41 -4.71 12.46 -6.58
N THR A 42 -5.33 11.51 -5.88
CA THR A 42 -6.69 11.63 -5.31
C THR A 42 -6.69 12.01 -3.83
N ALA A 43 -5.56 11.82 -3.14
CA ALA A 43 -5.39 12.24 -1.75
C ALA A 43 -3.92 12.45 -1.41
N THR A 44 -3.66 13.34 -0.46
CA THR A 44 -2.34 13.56 0.14
C THR A 44 -2.43 13.36 1.65
N MET A 45 -1.35 12.89 2.26
CA MET A 45 -1.27 12.55 3.68
C MET A 45 0.09 12.91 4.22
N ASN A 46 0.12 13.37 5.47
CA ASN A 46 1.35 13.53 6.23
C ASN A 46 1.19 12.97 7.65
N HIS A 47 2.31 12.64 8.28
CA HIS A 47 2.37 12.09 9.63
C HIS A 47 3.72 12.41 10.27
N GLU A 48 3.81 12.48 11.58
CA GLU A 48 5.08 12.63 12.32
C GLU A 48 5.58 11.27 12.81
N THR A 49 6.87 11.00 12.68
CA THR A 49 7.47 9.76 13.17
C THR A 49 8.83 10.02 13.81
N ASP A 50 9.23 9.15 14.73
CA ASP A 50 10.52 9.22 15.41
C ASP A 50 11.55 8.24 14.81
N GLU A 51 11.14 7.44 13.82
CA GLU A 51 11.98 6.42 13.18
C GLU A 51 11.85 6.48 11.66
N ILE A 52 12.99 6.51 10.98
CA ILE A 52 13.06 6.48 9.52
C ILE A 52 14.19 5.56 9.07
N TYR A 53 14.01 4.90 7.94
CA TYR A 53 15.06 4.10 7.31
C TYR A 53 15.69 4.91 6.18
N SER A 54 17.02 4.99 6.19
CA SER A 54 17.84 5.55 5.12
C SER A 54 18.30 4.42 4.20
N ILE A 55 17.85 4.42 2.95
CA ILE A 55 18.14 3.37 1.96
C ILE A 55 19.06 3.97 0.89
N HIS A 56 20.26 3.40 0.76
CA HIS A 56 21.26 3.85 -0.20
C HIS A 56 21.17 3.02 -1.48
N VAL A 57 20.85 3.68 -2.60
CA VAL A 57 20.70 3.04 -3.91
C VAL A 57 21.31 3.96 -4.98
N GLY A 58 22.21 3.41 -5.80
CA GLY A 58 22.99 4.22 -6.74
C GLY A 58 23.78 5.33 -6.03
N ASP A 59 23.61 6.57 -6.47
CA ASP A 59 24.18 7.78 -5.88
C ASP A 59 23.19 8.54 -4.97
N GLN A 60 22.02 7.96 -4.68
CA GLN A 60 20.96 8.59 -3.90
C GLN A 60 20.70 7.90 -2.57
N VAL A 61 20.05 8.65 -1.69
CA VAL A 61 19.53 8.19 -0.40
C VAL A 61 18.04 8.45 -0.38
N ILE A 62 17.26 7.41 -0.13
CA ILE A 62 15.81 7.50 0.00
C ILE A 62 15.46 7.23 1.46
N GLU A 63 14.85 8.21 2.12
CA GLU A 63 14.41 8.08 3.51
C GLU A 63 12.92 7.76 3.57
N SER A 64 12.58 6.60 4.14
CA SER A 64 11.19 6.10 4.17
C SER A 64 10.83 5.41 5.48
N THR A 65 9.53 5.41 5.80
CA THR A 65 8.98 4.63 6.92
C THR A 65 9.12 3.13 6.66
N PHE A 66 9.24 2.37 7.76
CA PHE A 66 9.50 0.93 7.76
C PHE A 66 8.51 0.09 6.94
N ASN A 67 7.26 0.54 6.87
CA ASN A 67 6.14 -0.15 6.24
C ASN A 67 5.90 0.30 4.79
N HIS A 68 6.75 1.15 4.22
CA HIS A 68 6.55 1.57 2.85
C HIS A 68 7.03 0.49 1.87
N PRO A 69 6.33 0.24 0.76
CA PRO A 69 6.62 -0.88 -0.13
C PRO A 69 7.43 -0.40 -1.34
N PHE A 70 8.54 -1.09 -1.60
CA PHE A 70 9.40 -0.90 -2.77
C PHE A 70 9.32 -2.15 -3.64
N TYR A 71 9.33 -1.99 -4.96
CA TYR A 71 9.34 -3.14 -5.86
C TYR A 71 10.77 -3.67 -6.02
N VAL A 72 11.01 -4.89 -5.56
CA VAL A 72 12.29 -5.60 -5.69
C VAL A 72 12.19 -6.63 -6.80
N GLU A 73 13.18 -6.66 -7.70
CA GLU A 73 13.30 -7.68 -8.74
C GLU A 73 13.30 -9.09 -8.10
N ASP A 74 12.58 -10.02 -8.73
CA ASP A 74 12.37 -11.40 -8.27
C ASP A 74 11.65 -11.61 -6.92
N LYS A 75 11.38 -10.55 -6.15
CA LYS A 75 10.61 -10.63 -4.89
C LYS A 75 9.26 -9.93 -4.94
N GLY A 76 9.10 -8.97 -5.83
CA GLY A 76 7.94 -8.08 -5.88
C GLY A 76 7.97 -7.05 -4.74
N TRP A 77 6.79 -6.60 -4.33
CA TRP A 77 6.65 -5.58 -3.29
C TRP A 77 7.19 -6.05 -1.94
N THR A 78 8.18 -5.32 -1.45
CA THR A 78 8.88 -5.60 -0.21
C THR A 78 8.84 -4.36 0.67
N PHE A 79 8.47 -4.53 1.95
CA PHE A 79 8.52 -3.43 2.90
C PHE A 79 9.95 -3.00 3.17
N VAL A 80 10.15 -1.70 3.45
CA VAL A 80 11.46 -1.16 3.81
C VAL A 80 12.16 -1.94 4.92
N LYS A 81 11.43 -2.36 5.98
CA LYS A 81 12.01 -3.18 7.06
C LYS A 81 12.51 -4.56 6.63
N ASP A 82 12.00 -5.07 5.51
CA ASP A 82 12.28 -6.41 4.99
C ASP A 82 13.26 -6.37 3.79
N LEU A 83 13.61 -5.16 3.32
CA LEU A 83 14.66 -4.95 2.32
C LEU A 83 16.02 -5.41 2.86
N LYS A 84 16.87 -5.87 1.94
CA LYS A 84 18.23 -6.31 2.25
C LYS A 84 19.23 -5.62 1.34
N VAL A 85 20.44 -5.41 1.86
CA VAL A 85 21.59 -5.06 1.01
C VAL A 85 21.77 -6.15 -0.05
N GLY A 86 21.94 -5.74 -1.30
CA GLY A 86 21.95 -6.62 -2.48
C GLY A 86 20.60 -6.77 -3.19
N ASP A 87 19.50 -6.28 -2.61
CA ASP A 87 18.21 -6.28 -3.30
C ASP A 87 18.23 -5.29 -4.48
N LEU A 88 17.60 -5.68 -5.59
CA LEU A 88 17.56 -4.91 -6.83
C LEU A 88 16.23 -4.17 -6.94
N LEU A 89 16.24 -2.85 -6.78
CA LEU A 89 15.06 -2.00 -6.90
C LEU A 89 14.78 -1.65 -8.36
N VAL A 90 13.51 -1.71 -8.77
CA VAL A 90 13.10 -1.44 -10.15
C VAL A 90 12.89 0.05 -10.39
N GLN A 91 13.46 0.57 -11.48
CA GLN A 91 13.32 1.95 -11.96
C GLN A 91 12.15 2.12 -12.95
N SER A 92 11.78 3.37 -13.23
CA SER A 92 10.71 3.72 -14.17
C SER A 92 10.98 3.31 -15.62
N ASP A 93 12.24 3.24 -16.02
CA ASP A 93 12.68 2.75 -17.34
C ASP A 93 12.79 1.22 -17.42
N GLY A 94 12.55 0.51 -16.31
CA GLY A 94 12.65 -0.94 -16.21
C GLY A 94 14.04 -1.48 -15.87
N ASN A 95 15.06 -0.63 -15.72
CA ASN A 95 16.35 -1.04 -15.17
C ASN A 95 16.26 -1.32 -13.67
N THR A 96 17.31 -1.88 -13.10
CA THR A 96 17.41 -2.15 -11.67
C THR A 96 18.66 -1.57 -11.04
N LEU A 97 18.54 -1.17 -9.76
CA LEU A 97 19.64 -0.66 -8.95
C LEU A 97 19.74 -1.41 -7.64
N GLU A 98 20.97 -1.76 -7.27
CA GLU A 98 21.27 -2.48 -6.04
C GLU A 98 21.22 -1.58 -4.80
N ILE A 99 20.58 -2.06 -3.74
CA ILE A 99 20.67 -1.45 -2.41
C ILE A 99 22.05 -1.74 -1.81
N THR A 100 22.80 -0.70 -1.51
CA THR A 100 24.17 -0.80 -1.00
C THR A 100 24.27 -0.66 0.53
N SER A 101 23.32 0.05 1.15
CA SER A 101 23.23 0.23 2.60
C SER A 101 21.80 0.50 3.04
N ILE A 102 21.47 0.10 4.26
CA ILE A 102 20.19 0.40 4.93
C ILE A 102 20.50 0.75 6.38
N GLU A 103 20.05 1.93 6.84
CA GLU A 103 20.29 2.41 8.20
C GLU A 103 18.98 2.83 8.87
N LEU A 104 18.77 2.44 10.13
CA LEU A 104 17.66 2.94 10.95
C LEU A 104 18.11 4.20 11.69
N LEU A 105 17.45 5.32 11.40
CA LEU A 105 17.68 6.61 12.03
C LEU A 105 16.54 6.93 13.01
N HIS A 106 16.91 7.28 14.25
CA HIS A 106 15.96 7.73 15.27
C HIS A 106 15.92 9.25 15.27
N LYS A 107 15.02 9.85 14.49
CA LYS A 107 14.84 11.29 14.38
C LYS A 107 13.37 11.64 14.21
N HIS A 108 12.93 12.68 14.92
CA HIS A 108 11.59 13.22 14.80
C HIS A 108 11.42 14.00 13.49
N VAL A 109 10.60 13.50 12.58
CA VAL A 109 10.40 14.08 11.23
C VAL A 109 8.96 13.94 10.76
N THR A 110 8.52 14.89 9.93
CA THR A 110 7.28 14.76 9.15
C THR A 110 7.54 13.96 7.88
N VAL A 111 6.69 12.98 7.61
CA VAL A 111 6.70 12.14 6.42
C VAL A 111 5.42 12.33 5.62
N TYR A 112 5.52 12.15 4.30
CA TYR A 112 4.48 12.42 3.31
C TYR A 112 4.17 11.18 2.49
N ASN A 113 2.93 11.08 2.04
CA ASN A 113 2.47 10.05 1.12
C ASN A 113 1.28 10.58 0.32
N MET A 114 0.99 9.93 -0.79
CA MET A 114 -0.15 10.24 -1.63
C MET A 114 -0.97 8.98 -1.93
N THR A 115 -2.14 9.18 -2.49
CA THR A 115 -2.93 8.13 -3.13
C THR A 115 -3.05 8.46 -4.62
N VAL A 116 -2.43 7.63 -5.44
CA VAL A 116 -2.56 7.65 -6.91
C VAL A 116 -3.77 6.81 -7.36
N ASP A 117 -4.56 7.34 -8.28
CA ASP A 117 -5.72 6.65 -8.87
C ASP A 117 -5.32 5.47 -9.76
N GLU A 118 -6.24 4.50 -9.87
CA GLU A 118 -6.14 3.26 -10.66
C GLU A 118 -4.96 2.33 -10.31
N PHE A 119 -3.73 2.78 -10.55
CA PHE A 119 -2.52 1.96 -10.46
C PHE A 119 -1.96 1.87 -9.05
N HIS A 120 -2.28 2.84 -8.20
CA HIS A 120 -1.85 2.89 -6.80
C HIS A 120 -0.33 2.84 -6.55
N THR A 121 0.47 3.08 -7.57
CA THR A 121 1.94 3.17 -7.49
C THR A 121 2.43 4.53 -7.95
N TYR A 122 3.68 4.85 -7.65
CA TYR A 122 4.37 6.02 -8.18
C TYR A 122 5.88 5.80 -8.19
N PHE A 123 6.62 6.74 -8.75
CA PHE A 123 8.08 6.72 -8.78
C PHE A 123 8.66 7.84 -7.92
N VAL A 124 9.68 7.50 -7.12
CA VAL A 124 10.35 8.44 -6.22
C VAL A 124 11.84 8.57 -6.51
N SER A 125 12.40 9.69 -6.07
CA SER A 125 13.78 10.10 -6.27
C SER A 125 14.13 10.36 -7.74
N ASP A 126 15.29 10.97 -8.00
CA ASP A 126 15.72 11.28 -9.37
C ASP A 126 16.07 10.00 -10.15
N LEU A 127 16.19 8.86 -9.45
CA LEU A 127 16.39 7.53 -10.03
C LEU A 127 15.08 6.90 -10.50
N GLY A 128 13.92 7.46 -10.14
CA GLY A 128 12.61 6.93 -10.51
C GLY A 128 12.37 5.53 -9.96
N ILE A 129 12.56 5.32 -8.66
CA ILE A 129 12.36 4.02 -7.99
C ILE A 129 10.87 3.72 -7.82
N TRP A 130 10.45 2.51 -8.19
CA TRP A 130 9.04 2.11 -8.16
C TRP A 130 8.57 1.76 -6.77
N VAL A 131 7.59 2.51 -6.28
CA VAL A 131 7.03 2.39 -4.94
C VAL A 131 5.51 2.36 -4.99
N HIS A 132 4.90 1.84 -3.93
CA HIS A 132 3.46 1.68 -3.83
C HIS A 132 2.86 2.62 -2.78
N ASN A 133 1.63 3.11 -2.99
CA ASN A 133 0.84 3.75 -1.93
C ASN A 133 0.84 2.87 -0.65
N THR A 134 1.33 3.41 0.47
CA THR A 134 1.47 2.70 1.77
C THR A 134 0.19 2.02 2.29
N ASN A 135 -0.98 2.40 1.77
CA ASN A 135 -2.25 1.84 2.19
C ASN A 135 -2.63 0.53 1.49
N CYS A 136 -1.75 -0.08 0.69
CA CYS A 136 -1.90 -1.49 0.31
C CYS A 136 -1.34 -2.43 1.40
N PRO A 137 -1.95 -3.58 1.62
CA PRO A 137 -1.42 -4.59 2.52
C PRO A 137 -0.37 -5.39 1.79
N PHE A 138 0.87 -5.28 2.25
CA PHE A 138 1.88 -6.26 1.88
C PHE A 138 1.91 -7.30 2.99
N GLY A 139 1.63 -8.54 2.60
CA GLY A 139 1.48 -9.63 3.54
C GLY A 139 0.92 -10.88 2.88
N LYS A 140 1.07 -12.00 3.58
CA LYS A 140 0.50 -13.29 3.20
C LYS A 140 -0.84 -13.47 3.88
N TYR A 141 -1.80 -14.01 3.15
CA TYR A 141 -3.03 -14.51 3.70
C TYR A 141 -2.90 -16.00 4.06
N GLU A 142 -3.34 -16.36 5.26
CA GLU A 142 -3.55 -17.76 5.65
C GLU A 142 -4.90 -17.92 6.35
N ASP A 143 -5.63 -18.98 5.98
CA ASP A 143 -6.88 -19.30 6.64
C ASP A 143 -6.65 -19.62 8.12
N ALA A 144 -7.41 -18.95 8.98
CA ALA A 144 -7.43 -19.31 10.39
C ALA A 144 -8.26 -20.60 10.59
N PRO A 145 -7.81 -21.55 11.42
CA PRO A 145 -8.46 -22.86 11.57
C PRO A 145 -9.90 -22.81 12.13
N TYR A 146 -10.27 -21.67 12.71
CA TYR A 146 -11.61 -21.40 13.23
C TYR A 146 -12.57 -20.78 12.20
N HIS A 147 -12.10 -20.44 10.99
CA HIS A 147 -12.99 -20.12 9.87
C HIS A 147 -13.43 -21.41 9.14
N GLY A 148 -14.59 -21.33 8.51
CA GLY A 148 -15.20 -22.42 7.73
C GLY A 148 -15.45 -21.98 6.29
N THR A 149 -15.93 -22.89 5.44
CA THR A 149 -16.29 -22.55 4.05
C THR A 149 -17.66 -21.87 3.92
N THR A 150 -18.46 -21.92 4.98
CA THR A 150 -19.80 -21.31 5.08
C THR A 150 -20.00 -20.72 6.47
N ASN A 151 -20.86 -19.71 6.57
CA ASN A 151 -21.27 -19.15 7.87
C ASN A 151 -22.16 -20.15 8.60
N ASN A 152 -21.85 -20.43 9.86
CA ASN A 152 -22.72 -21.15 10.77
C ASN A 152 -22.57 -20.60 12.20
N SER A 153 -23.28 -21.19 13.16
CA SER A 153 -23.26 -20.75 14.57
C SER A 153 -21.90 -20.85 15.26
N VAL A 154 -20.94 -21.55 14.66
CA VAL A 154 -19.62 -21.84 15.24
C VAL A 154 -18.47 -21.22 14.43
N LYS A 155 -18.61 -21.14 13.10
CA LYS A 155 -17.55 -20.70 12.18
C LYS A 155 -18.07 -19.63 11.24
N ILE A 156 -17.29 -18.57 11.11
CA ILE A 156 -17.50 -17.54 10.09
C ILE A 156 -16.79 -17.99 8.81
N LYS A 157 -17.42 -17.74 7.67
CA LYS A 157 -16.93 -18.07 6.34
C LYS A 157 -15.59 -17.37 6.07
N ALA A 158 -14.59 -18.13 5.64
CA ALA A 158 -13.36 -17.61 5.06
C ALA A 158 -13.65 -17.08 3.64
N PRO A 159 -12.95 -16.01 3.20
CA PRO A 159 -13.04 -15.51 1.83
C PRO A 159 -12.69 -16.59 0.80
N ILE A 160 -13.33 -16.52 -0.37
CA ILE A 160 -13.06 -17.44 -1.49
C ILE A 160 -11.61 -17.36 -1.96
N ASP A 161 -11.07 -16.14 -2.04
CA ASP A 161 -9.67 -15.86 -2.32
C ASP A 161 -9.15 -14.85 -1.30
N GLY A 162 -8.56 -15.36 -0.23
CA GLY A 162 -8.10 -14.53 0.87
C GLY A 162 -6.88 -13.68 0.54
N GLN A 163 -6.01 -14.14 -0.37
CA GLN A 163 -4.85 -13.35 -0.79
C GLN A 163 -5.30 -12.20 -1.71
N ASP A 164 -6.23 -12.44 -2.65
CA ASP A 164 -6.85 -11.37 -3.43
C ASP A 164 -7.58 -10.37 -2.54
N ALA A 165 -8.37 -10.87 -1.58
CA ALA A 165 -9.05 -10.03 -0.60
C ALA A 165 -8.06 -9.22 0.24
N LEU A 166 -6.94 -9.80 0.65
CA LEU A 166 -5.87 -9.07 1.31
C LEU A 166 -5.36 -7.99 0.36
N ASN A 167 -4.84 -8.32 -0.81
CA ASN A 167 -4.24 -7.39 -1.77
C ASN A 167 -5.14 -6.18 -2.09
N LYS A 168 -6.46 -6.38 -2.20
CA LYS A 168 -7.46 -5.32 -2.46
C LYS A 168 -7.98 -4.61 -1.22
N SER A 169 -7.51 -4.96 -0.02
CA SER A 169 -8.07 -4.44 1.22
C SER A 169 -7.53 -3.06 1.57
N LEU A 170 -8.42 -2.27 2.16
CA LEU A 170 -8.20 -0.90 2.60
C LEU A 170 -7.99 -0.89 4.12
N SER A 171 -7.01 -0.12 4.60
CA SER A 171 -6.87 0.12 6.04
C SER A 171 -8.10 0.84 6.59
N ILE A 172 -8.58 0.41 7.78
CA ILE A 172 -9.75 1.04 8.42
C ILE A 172 -9.38 2.18 9.39
N GLY A 173 -8.09 2.49 9.53
CA GLY A 173 -7.61 3.60 10.35
C GLY A 173 -6.11 3.50 10.69
N PRO A 174 -5.49 4.59 11.16
CA PRO A 174 -4.05 4.65 11.41
C PRO A 174 -3.57 3.80 12.60
N ASN A 175 -4.46 3.50 13.55
CA ASN A 175 -4.14 2.79 14.79
C ASN A 175 -4.57 1.32 14.77
N THR A 176 -4.74 0.74 13.59
CA THR A 176 -5.17 -0.65 13.45
C THR A 176 -4.61 -1.28 12.19
N ASP A 177 -4.14 -2.52 12.32
CA ASP A 177 -3.80 -3.35 11.16
C ASP A 177 -5.03 -4.01 10.52
N ARG A 178 -6.23 -3.77 11.06
CA ARG A 178 -7.47 -4.32 10.50
C ARG A 178 -7.79 -3.65 9.18
N ARG A 179 -8.28 -4.45 8.24
CA ARG A 179 -8.54 -4.03 6.87
C ARG A 179 -9.91 -4.48 6.41
N ILE A 180 -10.43 -3.83 5.38
CA ILE A 180 -11.70 -4.16 4.74
C ILE A 180 -11.51 -4.25 3.23
N ALA A 181 -12.03 -5.30 2.61
CA ALA A 181 -12.01 -5.47 1.16
C ALA A 181 -13.39 -5.78 0.61
N VAL A 182 -13.54 -5.53 -0.69
CA VAL A 182 -14.52 -6.19 -1.54
C VAL A 182 -13.74 -7.12 -2.47
N SER A 183 -13.99 -8.42 -2.38
CA SER A 183 -13.38 -9.43 -3.25
C SER A 183 -14.40 -10.52 -3.55
N ASN A 184 -14.47 -10.96 -4.80
CA ASN A 184 -15.38 -12.02 -5.26
C ASN A 184 -16.86 -11.80 -4.86
N GLY A 185 -17.31 -10.54 -4.82
CA GLY A 185 -18.67 -10.18 -4.42
C GLY A 185 -18.93 -10.29 -2.90
N GLU A 186 -17.88 -10.38 -2.09
CA GLU A 186 -17.95 -10.51 -0.64
C GLU A 186 -17.29 -9.33 0.06
N PHE A 187 -17.82 -8.93 1.22
CA PHE A 187 -17.10 -8.05 2.14
C PHE A 187 -16.19 -8.88 3.02
N VAL A 188 -14.89 -8.61 2.98
CA VAL A 188 -13.89 -9.37 3.73
C VAL A 188 -13.23 -8.46 4.74
N VAL A 189 -13.39 -8.76 6.03
CA VAL A 189 -12.63 -8.11 7.11
C VAL A 189 -11.37 -8.92 7.33
N LEU A 190 -10.22 -8.27 7.26
CA LEU A 190 -8.92 -8.91 7.50
C LEU A 190 -8.29 -8.39 8.77
N ASP A 191 -7.72 -9.33 9.52
CA ASP A 191 -7.05 -9.10 10.79
C ASP A 191 -5.62 -9.62 10.68
N LYS A 192 -4.67 -8.83 11.16
CA LYS A 192 -3.26 -9.21 11.18
C LYS A 192 -3.02 -10.22 12.31
N THR A 193 -2.60 -11.42 11.94
CA THR A 193 -2.27 -12.52 12.87
C THR A 193 -0.90 -12.33 13.48
N SER A 194 0.07 -11.96 12.65
CA SER A 194 1.45 -11.61 13.04
C SER A 194 2.03 -10.67 11.98
N ASP A 195 3.26 -10.21 12.19
CA ASP A 195 3.92 -9.35 11.22
C ASP A 195 3.93 -9.94 9.80
N GLY A 196 3.26 -9.24 8.87
CA GLY A 196 3.11 -9.65 7.48
C GLY A 196 2.14 -10.82 7.24
N LEU A 197 1.45 -11.33 8.25
CA LEU A 197 0.50 -12.45 8.13
C LEU A 197 -0.91 -12.02 8.51
N TYR A 198 -1.87 -12.27 7.65
CA TYR A 198 -3.27 -11.92 7.85
C TYR A 198 -4.17 -13.16 7.73
N HIS A 199 -5.28 -13.11 8.44
CA HIS A 199 -6.44 -13.96 8.16
C HIS A 199 -7.64 -13.06 7.90
N GLY A 200 -8.72 -13.61 7.36
CA GLY A 200 -9.89 -12.82 7.03
C GLY A 200 -11.16 -13.63 7.08
N HIS A 201 -12.27 -12.91 7.13
CA HIS A 201 -13.58 -13.51 7.24
C HIS A 201 -14.64 -12.65 6.56
N VAL A 202 -15.62 -13.34 5.97
CA VAL A 202 -16.71 -12.71 5.24
C VAL A 202 -17.72 -12.13 6.22
N ARG A 203 -18.18 -10.91 5.94
CA ARG A 203 -19.25 -10.21 6.65
C ARG A 203 -20.36 -9.80 5.71
N SER A 204 -21.57 -9.69 6.25
CA SER A 204 -22.65 -8.97 5.60
C SER A 204 -22.52 -7.47 5.81
N TRP A 205 -23.13 -6.67 4.93
CA TRP A 205 -23.10 -5.20 5.02
C TRP A 205 -23.53 -4.66 6.40
N SER A 206 -24.57 -5.25 6.99
CA SER A 206 -25.10 -4.84 8.31
C SER A 206 -24.17 -5.16 9.47
N GLU A 207 -23.22 -6.07 9.29
CA GLU A 207 -22.23 -6.42 10.32
C GLU A 207 -20.97 -5.55 10.23
N LEU A 208 -20.79 -4.77 9.15
CA LEU A 208 -19.68 -3.84 9.03
C LEU A 208 -19.83 -2.64 9.95
N THR A 209 -18.71 -2.15 10.49
CA THR A 209 -18.70 -0.92 11.29
C THR A 209 -19.02 0.29 10.42
N PRO A 210 -19.54 1.40 10.99
CA PRO A 210 -19.78 2.63 10.24
C PRO A 210 -18.53 3.14 9.49
N THR A 211 -17.34 2.98 10.09
CA THR A 211 -16.06 3.33 9.46
C THR A 211 -15.79 2.50 8.21
N MET A 212 -15.94 1.17 8.29
CA MET A 212 -15.76 0.28 7.14
C MET A 212 -16.75 0.64 6.01
N GLN A 213 -18.02 0.87 6.36
CA GLN A 213 -19.03 1.28 5.39
C GLN A 213 -18.72 2.62 4.72
N ALA A 214 -18.20 3.59 5.49
CA ALA A 214 -17.81 4.90 4.97
C ALA A 214 -16.63 4.79 3.99
N ILE A 215 -15.62 3.99 4.33
CA ILE A 215 -14.44 3.74 3.48
C ILE A 215 -14.87 3.09 2.15
N LEU A 216 -15.65 2.01 2.21
CA LEU A 216 -16.11 1.32 0.98
C LEU A 216 -16.95 2.22 0.06
N ARG A 217 -17.73 3.15 0.63
CA ARG A 217 -18.46 4.15 -0.15
C ARG A 217 -17.54 5.20 -0.76
N LYS A 218 -16.56 5.68 0.02
CA LYS A 218 -15.59 6.68 -0.41
C LYS A 218 -14.76 6.17 -1.59
N GLU A 219 -14.30 4.92 -1.51
CA GLU A 219 -13.57 4.25 -2.60
C GLU A 219 -14.47 3.74 -3.73
N GLY A 220 -15.77 4.07 -3.71
CA GLY A 220 -16.69 3.76 -4.80
C GLY A 220 -17.04 2.28 -4.98
N LEU A 221 -16.55 1.38 -4.13
CA LEU A 221 -16.75 -0.08 -4.17
C LEU A 221 -18.19 -0.52 -3.91
N VAL A 222 -18.99 0.36 -3.29
CA VAL A 222 -20.42 0.12 -3.04
C VAL A 222 -21.28 1.33 -3.39
N ASP A 223 -22.57 1.09 -3.62
CA ASP A 223 -23.58 2.14 -3.72
C ASP A 223 -23.97 2.73 -2.33
N LYS A 224 -24.83 3.76 -2.33
CA LYS A 224 -25.31 4.39 -1.07
C LYS A 224 -26.00 3.41 -0.12
N LYS A 225 -26.60 2.34 -0.67
CA LYS A 225 -27.33 1.29 0.05
C LYS A 225 -26.42 0.12 0.48
N GLY A 226 -25.13 0.15 0.16
CA GLY A 226 -24.19 -0.90 0.53
C GLY A 226 -24.16 -2.09 -0.42
N ARG A 227 -24.64 -1.93 -1.66
CA ARG A 227 -24.54 -2.97 -2.69
C ARG A 227 -23.19 -2.86 -3.39
N ILE A 228 -22.48 -3.98 -3.50
CA ILE A 228 -21.23 -4.08 -4.26
C ILE A 228 -21.51 -3.74 -5.72
N LYS A 229 -20.61 -2.95 -6.33
CA LYS A 229 -20.66 -2.60 -7.75
C LYS A 229 -19.96 -3.63 -8.61
#